data_AF-F0S3A3-F1
#
_entry.id   AF-F0S3A3-F1
#
_cell.length_a   1.000
_cell.length_b   1.000
_cell.length_c   1.000
_cell.angle_alpha   90.00
_cell.angle_beta   90.00
_cell.angle_gamma   90.00
#
_symmetry.space_group_name_H-M   'P 1'
#
loop_
_entity.id
_entity.type
_entity.pdbx_description
1 polymer ?
#
loop_
_entity_poly.entity_id
_entity_poly.type
_entity_poly.pdbx_seq_one_letter_code
_entity_poly.pdbx_strand_id
1 'polypeptide(L)'
;MLSEKIKKKILPYGKFTETFIIDEFSFDFFAFLETNLVHTTFFIKDYEIKSYFYIFGKRFHQLYLDDFKEILNISLSVSKKLLKTPEDHYLSTFIFILETEKTEEKVIETIQKTLISKSIWFGLKGSYKVGFVLSFKEKLFYPEEIKPFLSWLLD
;
A
#
# COMPACT_ATOMS: atom_id res chain seq x y z
N MET A 1 -6.84 14.68 -9.36
CA MET A 1 -7.25 13.51 -8.54
C MET A 1 -6.02 12.67 -8.25
N LEU A 2 -5.90 12.08 -7.05
CA LEU A 2 -4.72 11.31 -6.64
C LEU A 2 -4.52 10.09 -7.54
N SER A 3 -5.63 9.48 -7.97
CA SER A 3 -5.66 8.37 -8.93
C SER A 3 -4.92 8.67 -10.24
N GLU A 4 -5.09 9.86 -10.81
CA GLU A 4 -4.43 10.25 -12.07
C GLU A 4 -2.92 10.46 -11.90
N LYS A 5 -2.50 11.00 -10.75
CA LYS A 5 -1.06 11.13 -10.43
C LYS A 5 -0.41 9.75 -10.33
N ILE A 6 -1.05 8.84 -9.59
CA ILE A 6 -0.58 7.45 -9.41
C ILE A 6 -0.54 6.72 -10.74
N LYS A 7 -1.61 6.83 -11.55
CA LYS A 7 -1.70 6.21 -12.87
C LYS A 7 -0.52 6.64 -13.75
N LYS A 8 -0.25 7.94 -13.86
CA LYS A 8 0.89 8.46 -14.63
C LYS A 8 2.24 7.98 -14.12
N LYS A 9 2.40 7.88 -12.80
CA LYS A 9 3.66 7.43 -12.17
C LYS A 9 3.90 5.93 -12.36
N ILE A 10 2.86 5.11 -12.26
CA ILE A 10 2.99 3.64 -12.27
C ILE A 10 3.01 3.06 -13.70
N LEU A 11 2.23 3.60 -14.64
CA LEU A 11 2.11 3.05 -15.99
C LEU A 11 3.45 2.78 -16.71
N PRO A 12 4.51 3.61 -16.57
CA PRO A 12 5.79 3.33 -17.22
C PRO A 12 6.54 2.10 -16.66
N TYR A 13 6.23 1.69 -15.44
CA TYR A 13 7.03 0.71 -14.68
C TYR A 13 6.21 -0.52 -14.25
N GLY A 14 4.89 -0.46 -14.31
CA GLY A 14 4.01 -1.45 -13.72
C GLY A 14 2.66 -1.58 -14.40
N LYS A 15 1.71 -2.16 -13.67
CA LYS A 15 0.33 -2.39 -14.12
C LYS A 15 -0.60 -1.45 -13.40
N PHE A 16 -1.61 -0.97 -14.11
CA PHE A 16 -2.70 -0.18 -13.56
C PHE A 16 -4.02 -0.74 -14.09
N THR A 17 -4.97 -1.00 -13.20
CA THR A 17 -6.29 -1.52 -13.51
C THR A 17 -7.32 -0.55 -12.93
N GLU A 18 -8.15 0.01 -13.81
CA GLU A 18 -9.34 0.75 -13.41
C GLU A 18 -10.40 -0.23 -12.96
N THR A 19 -10.97 0.03 -11.79
CA THR A 19 -11.88 -0.85 -11.06
C THR A 19 -11.29 -2.24 -10.80
N PHE A 20 -10.98 -2.52 -9.53
CA PHE A 20 -10.45 -3.80 -9.11
C PHE A 20 -11.35 -4.43 -8.06
N ILE A 21 -11.89 -5.61 -8.36
CA ILE A 21 -12.82 -6.32 -7.49
C ILE A 21 -12.11 -7.51 -6.85
N ILE A 22 -12.20 -7.61 -5.53
CA ILE A 22 -11.69 -8.74 -4.75
C ILE A 22 -12.60 -8.97 -3.55
N ASP A 23 -12.99 -10.22 -3.32
CA ASP A 23 -13.89 -10.59 -2.20
C ASP A 23 -15.18 -9.74 -2.18
N GLU A 24 -15.78 -9.54 -3.35
CA GLU A 24 -16.99 -8.70 -3.55
C GLU A 24 -16.78 -7.20 -3.25
N PHE A 25 -15.60 -6.80 -2.77
CA PHE A 25 -15.25 -5.41 -2.55
C PHE A 25 -14.63 -4.80 -3.80
N SER A 26 -15.17 -3.67 -4.23
CA SER A 26 -14.70 -2.93 -5.41
C SER A 26 -13.79 -1.77 -4.99
N PHE A 27 -12.53 -1.82 -5.36
CA PHE A 27 -11.63 -0.67 -5.41
C PHE A 27 -11.83 0.09 -6.71
N ASP A 28 -11.63 1.40 -6.67
CA ASP A 28 -11.75 2.26 -7.85
C ASP A 28 -10.56 2.09 -8.79
N PHE A 29 -9.39 1.73 -8.24
CA PHE A 29 -8.25 1.27 -9.01
C PHE A 29 -7.34 0.34 -8.20
N PHE A 30 -6.54 -0.42 -8.93
CA PHE A 30 -5.40 -1.18 -8.44
C PHE A 30 -4.17 -0.89 -9.28
N ALA A 31 -3.03 -0.70 -8.64
CA ALA A 31 -1.74 -0.55 -9.30
C ALA A 31 -0.74 -1.53 -8.70
N PHE A 32 0.10 -2.10 -9.55
CA PHE A 32 1.12 -3.08 -9.17
C PHE A 32 2.45 -2.74 -9.82
N LEU A 33 3.51 -2.74 -9.02
CA LEU A 33 4.88 -2.53 -9.46
C LEU A 33 5.78 -3.61 -8.84
N GLU A 34 6.74 -4.06 -9.63
CA GLU A 34 7.79 -4.97 -9.22
C GLU A 34 9.14 -4.30 -9.53
N THR A 35 9.99 -4.18 -8.51
CA THR A 35 11.35 -3.63 -8.65
C THR A 35 12.36 -4.56 -8.01
N ASN A 36 13.60 -4.50 -8.48
CA ASN A 36 14.72 -5.18 -7.84
C ASN A 36 15.53 -4.15 -7.07
N LEU A 37 15.71 -4.38 -5.77
CA LEU A 37 16.60 -3.61 -4.92
C LEU A 37 17.89 -4.40 -4.75
N VAL A 38 19.00 -3.83 -5.20
CA VAL A 38 20.32 -4.42 -4.98
C VAL A 38 20.86 -3.86 -3.66
N HIS A 39 21.25 -4.74 -2.75
CA HIS A 39 21.90 -4.33 -1.53
C HIS A 39 23.25 -5.03 -1.41
N THR A 40 24.30 -4.22 -1.30
CA THR A 40 25.68 -4.70 -1.16
C THR A 40 25.98 -4.88 0.33
N THR A 41 26.24 -6.12 0.76
CA THR A 41 26.66 -6.40 2.15
C THR A 41 28.14 -6.09 2.37
N PHE A 42 28.55 -6.00 3.64
CA PHE A 42 29.95 -5.87 4.06
C PHE A 42 30.90 -6.95 3.50
N PHE A 43 30.36 -8.07 2.97
CA PHE A 43 31.13 -9.14 2.34
C PHE A 43 31.21 -9.06 0.80
N ILE A 44 30.79 -7.94 0.19
CA ILE A 44 30.83 -7.75 -1.28
C ILE A 44 30.05 -8.85 -2.02
N LYS A 45 28.96 -9.33 -1.40
CA LYS A 45 27.93 -10.09 -2.10
C LYS A 45 26.72 -9.18 -2.25
N ASP A 46 26.38 -8.89 -3.50
CA ASP A 46 25.13 -8.26 -3.86
C ASP A 46 24.02 -9.29 -3.63
N TYR A 47 23.03 -8.91 -2.82
CA TYR A 47 21.78 -9.64 -2.76
C TYR A 47 20.69 -8.82 -3.42
N GLU A 48 19.96 -9.46 -4.32
CA GLU A 48 18.78 -8.88 -4.94
C GLU A 48 17.57 -9.15 -4.04
N ILE A 49 16.88 -8.07 -3.68
CA ILE A 49 15.59 -8.12 -3.01
C ILE A 49 14.53 -7.76 -4.03
N LYS A 50 13.59 -8.69 -4.27
CA LYS A 50 12.41 -8.38 -5.07
C LYS A 50 11.44 -7.55 -4.23
N SER A 51 11.18 -6.34 -4.67
CA SER A 51 10.24 -5.42 -4.02
C SER A 51 8.95 -5.35 -4.82
N TYR A 52 7.87 -5.78 -4.20
CA TYR A 52 6.52 -5.73 -4.75
C TYR A 52 5.74 -4.59 -4.11
N PHE A 53 5.09 -3.80 -4.94
CA PHE A 53 4.35 -2.63 -4.51
C PHE A 53 2.92 -2.70 -5.03
N TYR A 54 1.97 -2.75 -4.12
CA TYR A 54 0.54 -2.89 -4.40
C TYR A 54 -0.17 -1.63 -3.91
N ILE A 55 -0.91 -0.95 -4.78
CA ILE A 55 -1.60 0.29 -4.46
C ILE A 55 -3.07 0.11 -4.78
N PHE A 56 -3.93 0.40 -3.82
CA PHE A 56 -5.39 0.33 -3.96
C PHE A 56 -5.97 1.72 -3.76
N GLY A 57 -6.92 2.11 -4.59
CA GLY A 57 -7.64 3.37 -4.44
C GLY A 57 -9.11 3.15 -4.16
N LYS A 58 -9.66 3.90 -3.21
CA LYS A 58 -11.10 3.90 -2.94
C LYS A 58 -11.59 5.29 -2.54
N ARG A 59 -12.66 5.75 -3.17
CA ARG A 59 -13.36 7.00 -2.84
C ARG A 59 -14.58 6.73 -1.97
N PHE A 60 -14.78 7.59 -1.00
CA PHE A 60 -15.93 7.62 -0.11
C PHE A 60 -16.55 9.00 -0.12
N HIS A 61 -17.87 9.11 -0.23
CA HIS A 61 -18.53 10.39 0.02
C HIS A 61 -18.30 10.84 1.47
N GLN A 62 -18.46 9.91 2.41
CA GLN A 62 -18.13 10.08 3.82
C GLN A 62 -17.51 8.79 4.34
N LEU A 63 -16.42 8.91 5.12
CA LEU A 63 -15.71 7.78 5.71
C LEU A 63 -15.89 7.79 7.23
N TYR A 64 -16.59 6.78 7.74
CA TYR A 64 -16.78 6.52 9.16
C TYR A 64 -15.78 5.50 9.69
N LEU A 65 -15.70 5.37 11.02
CA LEU A 65 -14.81 4.41 11.66
C LEU A 65 -15.13 2.96 11.30
N ASP A 66 -16.40 2.61 11.15
CA ASP A 66 -16.80 1.25 10.82
C ASP A 66 -16.46 0.88 9.37
N ASP A 67 -16.59 1.83 8.43
CA ASP A 67 -16.09 1.65 7.06
C ASP A 67 -14.57 1.40 7.08
N PHE A 68 -13.82 2.16 7.88
CA PHE A 68 -12.37 1.96 7.98
C PHE A 68 -12.02 0.58 8.56
N LYS A 69 -12.76 0.09 9.57
CA LYS A 69 -12.55 -1.27 10.10
C LYS A 69 -12.85 -2.35 9.06
N GLU A 70 -13.88 -2.15 8.24
CA GLU A 70 -14.19 -3.05 7.13
C GLU A 70 -13.02 -3.09 6.13
N ILE A 71 -12.55 -1.93 5.69
CA ILE A 71 -11.40 -1.81 4.78
C ILE A 71 -10.15 -2.43 5.41
N LEU A 72 -9.92 -2.25 6.71
CA LEU A 72 -8.81 -2.87 7.42
C LEU A 72 -8.90 -4.41 7.36
N ASN A 73 -10.07 -4.98 7.60
CA ASN A 73 -10.28 -6.42 7.50
C ASN A 73 -10.07 -6.93 6.06
N ILE A 74 -10.59 -6.20 5.06
CA ILE A 74 -10.39 -6.50 3.64
C ILE A 74 -8.90 -6.45 3.29
N SER A 75 -8.18 -5.42 3.76
CA SER A 75 -6.75 -5.28 3.50
C SER A 75 -5.93 -6.48 4.00
N LEU A 76 -6.32 -7.06 5.13
CA LEU A 76 -5.68 -8.25 5.69
C LEU A 76 -5.95 -9.49 4.83
N SER A 77 -7.16 -9.63 4.27
CA SER A 77 -7.50 -10.70 3.32
C SER A 77 -6.74 -10.53 2.00
N VAL A 78 -6.85 -9.34 1.40
CA VAL A 78 -6.26 -8.97 0.11
C VAL A 78 -4.74 -9.10 0.15
N SER A 79 -4.10 -8.60 1.20
CA SER A 79 -2.64 -8.68 1.35
C SER A 79 -2.16 -10.13 1.36
N LYS A 80 -2.84 -11.02 2.08
CA LYS A 80 -2.51 -12.46 2.06
C LYS A 80 -2.69 -13.11 0.69
N LYS A 81 -3.76 -12.76 -0.04
CA LYS A 81 -4.07 -13.34 -1.36
C LYS A 81 -3.10 -12.92 -2.45
N LEU A 82 -2.67 -11.67 -2.42
CA LEU A 82 -1.80 -11.09 -3.44
C LEU A 82 -0.31 -11.15 -3.09
N LEU A 83 0.03 -11.54 -1.87
CA LEU A 83 1.42 -11.67 -1.43
C LEU A 83 2.17 -12.67 -2.29
N LYS A 84 3.10 -12.17 -3.10
CA LYS A 84 4.09 -12.99 -3.79
C LYS A 84 5.17 -13.43 -2.81
N THR A 85 5.48 -14.72 -2.81
CA THR A 85 6.54 -15.32 -1.98
C THR A 85 7.59 -16.02 -2.86
N PRO A 86 8.43 -15.26 -3.59
CA PRO A 86 9.50 -15.86 -4.39
C PRO A 86 10.49 -16.66 -3.50
N GLU A 87 11.35 -17.45 -4.15
CA GLU A 87 12.37 -18.23 -3.45
C GLU A 87 13.40 -17.33 -2.76
N ASP A 88 13.81 -16.24 -3.43
CA ASP A 88 14.76 -15.24 -2.93
C ASP A 88 14.15 -14.25 -1.92
N HIS A 89 14.97 -13.32 -1.44
CA HIS A 89 14.53 -12.25 -0.56
C HIS A 89 13.49 -11.35 -1.22
N TYR A 90 12.44 -11.01 -0.48
CA TYR A 90 11.42 -10.08 -0.98
C TYR A 90 10.86 -9.14 0.08
N LEU A 91 10.40 -8.00 -0.40
CA LEU A 91 9.61 -7.03 0.35
C LEU A 91 8.29 -6.82 -0.38
N SER A 92 7.18 -6.79 0.34
CA SER A 92 5.88 -6.47 -0.22
C SER A 92 5.23 -5.31 0.52
N THR A 93 4.95 -4.21 -0.17
CA THR A 93 4.27 -3.05 0.42
C THR A 93 2.90 -2.89 -0.20
N PHE A 94 1.87 -2.88 0.64
CA PHE A 94 0.49 -2.63 0.27
C PHE A 94 0.09 -1.25 0.79
N ILE A 95 -0.36 -0.37 -0.11
CA ILE A 95 -0.84 0.98 0.22
C ILE A 95 -2.29 1.10 -0.18
N PHE A 96 -3.14 1.40 0.80
CA PHE A 96 -4.57 1.65 0.60
C PHE A 96 -4.84 3.14 0.70
N ILE A 97 -5.22 3.74 -0.43
CA ILE A 97 -5.46 5.16 -0.58
C ILE A 97 -6.96 5.41 -0.54
N LEU A 98 -7.40 6.09 0.51
CA LEU A 98 -8.78 6.42 0.80
C LEU A 98 -8.98 7.91 0.53
N GLU A 99 -9.80 8.25 -0.46
CA GLU A 99 -10.17 9.63 -0.77
C GLU A 99 -11.56 9.90 -0.19
N THR A 100 -11.73 11.00 0.54
CA THR A 100 -13.07 11.35 1.06
C THR A 100 -13.33 12.85 1.18
N GLU A 101 -14.60 13.22 1.09
CA GLU A 101 -15.07 14.59 1.27
C GLU A 101 -15.40 14.91 2.74
N LYS A 102 -15.75 13.88 3.53
CA LYS A 102 -16.15 14.01 4.94
C LYS A 102 -15.60 12.84 5.76
N THR A 103 -15.08 13.11 6.94
CA THR A 103 -14.61 12.07 7.85
C THR A 103 -14.62 12.56 9.29
N GLU A 104 -14.52 11.62 10.23
CA GLU A 104 -14.42 11.89 11.67
C GLU A 104 -12.95 11.99 12.08
N GLU A 105 -12.64 12.84 13.07
CA GLU A 105 -11.28 12.98 13.60
C GLU A 105 -10.70 11.66 14.11
N LYS A 106 -11.55 10.82 14.70
CA LYS A 106 -11.19 9.47 15.15
C LYS A 106 -10.68 8.57 14.03
N VAL A 107 -11.20 8.71 12.80
CA VAL A 107 -10.72 7.95 11.64
C VAL A 107 -9.30 8.40 11.29
N ILE A 108 -9.06 9.71 11.25
CA ILE A 108 -7.75 10.30 10.98
C ILE A 108 -6.72 9.77 11.98
N GLU A 109 -7.01 9.88 13.27
CA GLU A 109 -6.12 9.40 14.34
C GLU A 109 -5.83 7.90 14.22
N THR A 110 -6.85 7.11 13.86
CA THR A 110 -6.70 5.66 13.71
C THR A 110 -5.81 5.35 12.52
N ILE A 111 -6.00 6.01 11.37
CA ILE A 111 -5.19 5.81 10.16
C ILE A 111 -3.73 6.15 10.43
N GLN A 112 -3.44 7.27 11.11
CA GLN A 112 -2.07 7.67 11.43
C GLN A 112 -1.33 6.68 12.34
N LYS A 113 -2.06 5.85 13.09
CA LYS A 113 -1.50 4.81 13.98
C LYS A 113 -1.56 3.41 13.38
N THR A 114 -2.19 3.23 12.21
CA THR A 114 -2.42 1.90 11.64
C THR A 114 -1.36 1.57 10.60
N LEU A 115 -0.38 0.79 11.03
CA LEU A 115 0.58 0.11 10.17
C LEU A 115 0.63 -1.37 10.55
N ILE A 116 0.45 -2.24 9.57
CA ILE A 116 0.67 -3.69 9.77
C ILE A 116 2.02 -4.01 9.15
N SER A 117 2.92 -4.59 9.94
CA SER A 117 4.22 -5.09 9.48
C SER A 117 4.40 -6.51 9.95
N LYS A 118 4.71 -7.43 9.02
CA LYS A 118 5.01 -8.83 9.36
C LYS A 118 6.26 -9.31 8.66
N SER A 119 7.13 -9.95 9.43
CA SER A 119 8.27 -10.69 8.92
C SER A 119 7.85 -12.12 8.61
N ILE A 120 8.26 -12.62 7.45
CA ILE A 120 8.04 -14.00 7.02
C ILE A 120 9.35 -14.73 7.24
N TRP A 121 9.31 -15.78 8.07
CA TRP A 121 10.49 -16.51 8.53
C TRP A 121 11.52 -15.61 9.22
N PHE A 122 11.12 -14.96 10.33
CA PHE A 122 11.98 -14.11 11.18
C PHE A 122 12.89 -13.13 10.43
N GLY A 123 12.46 -12.63 9.26
CA GLY A 123 13.19 -11.62 8.48
C GLY A 123 14.29 -12.15 7.57
N LEU A 124 14.49 -13.48 7.49
CA LEU A 124 15.50 -14.10 6.63
C LEU A 124 15.02 -14.34 5.20
N LYS A 125 13.70 -14.37 4.92
CA LYS A 125 13.18 -14.63 3.56
C LYS A 125 12.34 -13.50 2.99
N GLY A 126 11.59 -12.79 3.83
CA GLY A 126 10.90 -11.58 3.36
C GLY A 126 10.08 -10.91 4.43
N SER A 127 9.49 -9.77 4.07
CA SER A 127 8.52 -9.09 4.92
C SER A 127 7.44 -8.42 4.09
N TYR A 128 6.29 -8.17 4.71
CA TYR A 128 5.28 -7.34 4.09
C TYR A 128 4.73 -6.29 5.05
N LYS A 129 4.36 -5.15 4.47
CA LYS A 129 3.77 -4.00 5.15
C LYS A 129 2.44 -3.65 4.52
N VAL A 130 1.46 -3.27 5.32
CA VAL A 130 0.18 -2.72 4.89
C VAL A 130 0.00 -1.37 5.57
N GLY A 131 -0.20 -0.33 4.77
CA GLY A 131 -0.42 1.04 5.24
C GLY A 131 -1.62 1.69 4.57
N PHE A 132 -2.16 2.70 5.25
CA PHE A 132 -3.32 3.46 4.81
C PHE A 132 -2.95 4.93 4.63
N VAL A 133 -3.51 5.54 3.60
CA VAL A 133 -3.39 6.97 3.30
C VAL A 133 -4.79 7.52 3.17
N LEU A 134 -5.11 8.52 3.99
CA LEU A 134 -6.34 9.27 3.83
C LEU A 134 -6.05 10.60 3.14
N SER A 135 -6.72 10.86 2.02
CA SER A 135 -6.77 12.16 1.37
C SER A 135 -8.07 12.86 1.75
N PHE A 136 -7.96 13.93 2.54
CA PHE A 136 -9.09 14.70 3.04
C PHE A 136 -8.73 16.20 3.08
N LYS A 137 -9.57 17.04 2.49
CA LYS A 137 -9.35 18.50 2.37
C LYS A 137 -7.96 18.87 1.85
N GLU A 138 -7.53 18.20 0.78
CA GLU A 138 -6.20 18.36 0.16
C GLU A 138 -5.00 18.02 1.07
N LYS A 139 -5.26 17.47 2.27
CA LYS A 139 -4.24 16.97 3.19
C LYS A 139 -4.19 15.45 3.13
N LEU A 140 -2.98 14.93 3.32
CA LEU A 140 -2.73 13.50 3.42
C LEU A 140 -2.45 13.13 4.88
N PHE A 141 -3.13 12.11 5.37
CA PHE A 141 -2.93 11.56 6.70
C PHE A 141 -2.51 10.10 6.58
N TYR A 142 -1.41 9.75 7.24
CA TYR A 142 -0.80 8.43 7.16
C TYR A 142 0.18 8.20 8.32
N PRO A 143 0.55 6.95 8.63
CA PRO A 143 1.68 6.64 9.52
C PRO A 143 3.01 7.14 8.94
N GLU A 144 3.88 7.75 9.75
CA GLU A 144 5.17 8.29 9.28
C GLU A 144 6.05 7.22 8.60
N GLU A 145 5.91 5.96 8.99
CA GLU A 145 6.66 4.84 8.44
C GLU A 145 6.37 4.59 6.95
N ILE A 146 5.24 5.07 6.42
CA ILE A 146 4.92 4.93 4.99
C ILE A 146 5.36 6.12 4.15
N LYS A 147 5.80 7.20 4.78
CA LYS A 147 6.23 8.44 4.10
C LYS A 147 7.25 8.22 2.98
N PRO A 148 8.32 7.39 3.13
CA PRO A 148 9.29 7.19 2.06
C PRO A 148 8.66 6.62 0.78
N PHE A 149 7.65 5.77 0.94
CA PHE A 149 6.93 5.16 -0.18
C PHE A 149 5.98 6.15 -0.86
N LEU A 150 5.38 7.07 -0.08
CA LEU A 150 4.48 8.09 -0.60
C LEU A 150 5.21 9.22 -1.30
N SER A 151 6.37 9.64 -0.80
CA SER A 151 7.20 10.66 -1.46
C SER A 151 7.48 10.26 -2.90
N TRP A 152 8.01 9.04 -3.13
CA TRP A 152 8.24 8.56 -4.50
C TRP A 152 6.96 8.52 -5.36
N LEU A 153 5.82 8.13 -4.77
CA LEU A 153 4.56 7.96 -5.49
C LEU A 153 3.91 9.30 -5.87
N LEU A 154 4.12 10.35 -5.06
CA LEU A 154 3.37 11.61 -5.13
C LEU A 154 4.22 12.83 -5.52
N ASP A 155 5.55 12.74 -5.46
CA ASP A 155 6.50 13.67 -6.08
C ASP A 155 6.47 13.56 -7.61
#